data_AF-A0A5A9E4I3-F1
#
_entry.id   AF-A0A5A9E4I3-F1
#
_cell.length_a   1.000
_cell.length_b   1.000
_cell.length_c   1.000
_cell.angle_alpha   90.00
_cell.angle_beta   90.00
_cell.angle_gamma   90.00
#
_symmetry.space_group_name_H-M   'P 1'
#
loop_
_entity.id
_entity.type
_entity.pdbx_description
1 polymer ?
#
loop_
_entity_poly.entity_id
_entity_poly.type
_entity_poly.pdbx_seq_one_letter_code
_entity_poly.pdbx_strand_id
1 'polypeptide(L)'
;MLCKRVLLLFFIITLTSTVLNQKFTFAEIVKSKRVQAKEIKYNHNSIKIEELVSKIGFNVLIPDKLPNDCTLEIKTYPEGANDGFTQIRLHYMDKDDKVPLVGIGQRKLSKTQSEFSFQDAETININGNKGYFKTYDNAPGGILTWNQDGTFVEMDSNTVTKQEMIEIAGSMKVFK
;
A
#
# COMPACT_ATOMS: atom_id res chain seq x y z
N MET A 1 62.61 38.10 -12.11
CA MET A 1 61.15 38.13 -12.38
C MET A 1 60.81 36.92 -13.25
N LEU A 2 59.58 36.38 -13.15
CA LEU A 2 59.06 35.22 -13.92
C LEU A 2 59.58 33.81 -13.52
N CYS A 3 59.31 33.28 -12.32
CA CYS A 3 59.38 31.80 -12.15
C CYS A 3 58.61 31.16 -10.97
N LYS A 4 57.61 31.84 -10.35
CA LYS A 4 56.80 31.21 -9.28
C LYS A 4 55.29 31.40 -9.37
N ARG A 5 54.76 32.04 -10.42
CA ARG A 5 53.31 32.30 -10.56
C ARG A 5 52.58 31.43 -11.58
N VAL A 6 53.26 30.55 -12.31
CA VAL A 6 52.63 29.72 -13.35
C VAL A 6 52.31 28.30 -12.89
N LEU A 7 52.96 27.78 -11.84
CA LEU A 7 52.67 26.43 -11.35
C LEU A 7 51.39 26.31 -10.50
N LEU A 8 50.85 27.41 -9.98
CA LEU A 8 49.62 27.37 -9.18
C LEU A 8 48.33 27.46 -10.01
N LEU A 9 48.43 27.74 -11.32
CA LEU A 9 47.24 27.73 -12.20
C LEU A 9 46.97 26.37 -12.85
N PHE A 10 47.97 25.49 -12.97
CA PHE A 10 47.74 24.15 -13.53
C PHE A 10 47.18 23.14 -12.52
N PHE A 11 47.32 23.39 -11.22
CA PHE A 11 46.76 22.51 -10.19
C PHE A 11 45.29 22.80 -9.84
N ILE A 12 44.75 23.95 -10.27
CA ILE A 12 43.34 24.30 -10.05
C ILE A 12 42.45 23.79 -11.20
N ILE A 13 43.01 23.54 -12.40
CA ILE A 13 42.21 23.12 -13.57
C ILE A 13 42.04 21.59 -13.65
N THR A 14 42.80 20.79 -12.90
CA THR A 14 42.58 19.33 -12.84
C THR A 14 41.68 18.87 -11.69
N LEU A 15 41.28 19.78 -10.78
CA LEU A 15 40.39 19.46 -9.66
C LEU A 15 38.95 19.94 -9.84
N THR A 16 38.57 20.39 -11.04
CA THR A 16 37.17 20.69 -11.38
C THR A 16 36.53 19.70 -12.36
N SER A 17 37.28 18.74 -12.91
CA SER A 17 36.74 17.74 -13.85
C SER A 17 36.26 16.44 -13.20
N THR A 18 36.44 16.25 -11.89
CA THR A 18 36.05 15.01 -11.19
C THR A 18 34.95 15.21 -10.13
N VAL A 19 34.25 16.33 -10.20
CA VAL A 19 32.94 16.51 -9.52
C VAL A 19 31.91 16.96 -10.55
N LEU A 20 31.92 16.32 -11.72
CA LEU A 20 30.89 16.50 -12.74
C LEU A 20 30.35 15.14 -13.17
N ASN A 21 29.87 14.34 -12.22
CA ASN A 21 28.86 13.31 -12.50
C ASN A 21 28.30 12.70 -11.22
N GLN A 22 27.62 13.50 -10.40
CA GLN A 22 26.57 12.97 -9.53
C GLN A 22 25.61 14.07 -9.09
N LYS A 23 25.05 14.79 -10.06
CA LYS A 23 23.75 15.43 -9.86
C LYS A 23 22.68 14.48 -10.37
N PHE A 24 22.51 13.34 -9.68
CA PHE A 24 21.20 12.70 -9.70
C PHE A 24 20.27 13.68 -9.01
N THR A 25 19.47 14.37 -9.80
CA THR A 25 18.53 15.35 -9.26
C THR A 25 17.57 14.60 -8.35
N PHE A 26 17.14 15.23 -7.25
CA PHE A 26 16.16 14.64 -6.35
C PHE A 26 14.88 14.22 -7.11
N ALA A 27 14.57 14.94 -8.19
CA ALA A 27 13.52 14.61 -9.15
C ALA A 27 13.76 13.26 -9.86
N GLU A 28 14.97 12.95 -10.32
CA GLU A 28 15.31 11.65 -10.92
C GLU A 28 15.29 10.52 -9.88
N ILE A 29 15.72 10.77 -8.64
CA ILE A 29 15.62 9.81 -7.55
C ILE A 29 14.15 9.54 -7.18
N VAL A 30 13.29 10.58 -7.15
CA VAL A 30 11.84 10.44 -6.95
C VAL A 30 11.18 9.73 -8.13
N LYS A 31 11.61 10.00 -9.36
CA LYS A 31 11.12 9.35 -10.59
C LYS A 31 11.58 7.90 -10.71
N SER A 32 12.76 7.57 -10.19
CA SER A 32 13.33 6.21 -10.10
C SER A 32 12.76 5.40 -8.93
N LYS A 33 12.42 6.05 -7.80
CA LYS A 33 11.70 5.42 -6.68
C LYS A 33 10.21 5.19 -6.96
N ARG A 34 9.65 5.84 -7.98
CA ARG A 34 8.52 5.26 -8.74
C ARG A 34 9.05 4.11 -9.60
N VAL A 35 9.64 3.11 -8.95
CA VAL A 35 9.66 1.75 -9.46
C VAL A 35 8.22 1.49 -9.83
N GLN A 36 7.97 1.23 -11.11
CA GLN A 36 6.65 1.13 -11.70
C GLN A 36 5.74 0.36 -10.74
N ALA A 37 4.85 1.06 -10.03
CA ALA A 37 3.75 0.40 -9.37
C ALA A 37 3.04 -0.32 -10.52
N LYS A 38 3.08 -1.65 -10.51
CA LYS A 38 2.44 -2.46 -11.54
C LYS A 38 1.02 -1.93 -11.66
N GLU A 39 0.66 -1.45 -12.86
CA GLU A 39 -0.65 -0.83 -13.07
C GLU A 39 -1.72 -1.82 -12.63
N ILE A 40 -2.53 -1.44 -11.63
CA ILE A 40 -3.58 -2.30 -11.11
C ILE A 40 -4.63 -2.46 -12.20
N LYS A 41 -4.87 -3.70 -12.62
CA LYS A 41 -5.94 -4.02 -13.57
C LYS A 41 -7.27 -4.07 -12.84
N TYR A 42 -8.09 -3.04 -13.03
CA TYR A 42 -9.46 -3.00 -12.52
C TYR A 42 -10.37 -3.95 -13.33
N ASN A 43 -11.29 -4.63 -12.65
CA ASN A 43 -12.33 -5.48 -13.26
C ASN A 43 -13.74 -4.94 -12.94
N HIS A 44 -14.77 -5.58 -13.51
CA HIS A 44 -16.18 -5.33 -13.22
C HIS A 44 -16.66 -3.87 -13.27
N ASN A 45 -16.04 -3.02 -14.11
CA ASN A 45 -16.32 -1.58 -14.18
C ASN A 45 -16.22 -0.88 -12.81
N SER A 46 -15.34 -1.38 -11.95
CA SER A 46 -15.11 -0.82 -10.62
C SER A 46 -14.71 0.66 -10.70
N ILE A 47 -15.20 1.45 -9.75
CA ILE A 47 -14.70 2.80 -9.52
C ILE A 47 -13.18 2.74 -9.31
N LYS A 48 -12.45 3.71 -9.86
CA LYS A 48 -11.00 3.82 -9.63
C LYS A 48 -10.71 4.37 -8.24
N ILE A 49 -9.57 3.99 -7.65
CA ILE A 49 -9.18 4.46 -6.30
C ILE A 49 -9.11 5.99 -6.26
N GLU A 50 -8.60 6.64 -7.31
CA GLU A 50 -8.49 8.10 -7.41
C GLU A 50 -9.86 8.79 -7.36
N GLU A 51 -10.89 8.19 -7.96
CA GLU A 51 -12.25 8.72 -7.91
C GLU A 51 -12.88 8.43 -6.54
N LEU A 52 -12.67 7.22 -6.01
CA LEU A 52 -13.20 6.77 -4.74
C LEU A 52 -12.80 7.67 -3.57
N VAL A 53 -11.52 8.08 -3.50
CA VAL A 53 -11.02 8.91 -2.39
C VAL A 53 -11.68 10.29 -2.32
N SER A 54 -12.22 10.79 -3.44
CA SER A 54 -12.97 12.06 -3.47
C SER A 54 -14.40 11.93 -2.93
N LYS A 55 -14.91 10.71 -2.81
CA LYS A 55 -16.30 10.37 -2.47
C LYS A 55 -16.46 9.77 -1.07
N ILE A 56 -15.37 9.67 -0.31
CA ILE A 56 -15.32 8.95 0.95
C ILE A 56 -14.72 9.80 2.07
N GLY A 57 -15.29 9.70 3.27
CA GLY A 57 -14.95 10.55 4.42
C GLY A 57 -13.91 9.98 5.38
N PHE A 58 -13.10 9.02 4.93
CA PHE A 58 -12.03 8.38 5.72
C PHE A 58 -10.85 7.97 4.84
N ASN A 59 -9.71 7.66 5.46
CA ASN A 59 -8.49 7.31 4.74
C ASN A 59 -8.63 5.93 4.06
N VAL A 60 -8.37 5.87 2.76
CA VAL A 60 -8.28 4.60 2.03
C VAL A 60 -6.85 4.10 2.10
N LEU A 61 -6.66 2.90 2.66
CA LEU A 61 -5.38 2.21 2.74
C LEU A 61 -5.25 1.24 1.57
N ILE A 62 -4.12 1.27 0.86
CA ILE A 62 -3.81 0.39 -0.27
C ILE A 62 -2.50 -0.36 0.02
N PRO A 63 -2.40 -1.68 -0.26
CA PRO A 63 -1.17 -2.43 -0.10
C PRO A 63 -0.15 -2.10 -1.20
N ASP A 64 1.10 -1.92 -0.82
CA ASP A 64 2.23 -1.86 -1.77
C ASP A 64 2.67 -3.26 -2.24
N LYS A 65 2.41 -4.30 -1.43
CA LYS A 65 2.72 -5.69 -1.75
C LYS A 65 1.41 -6.45 -1.97
N LEU A 66 1.32 -7.06 -3.15
CA LEU A 66 0.19 -7.89 -3.55
C LEU A 66 0.70 -9.21 -4.14
N PRO A 67 -0.15 -10.26 -4.15
CA PRO A 67 0.08 -11.41 -5.00
C PRO A 67 0.31 -10.97 -6.46
N ASN A 68 1.21 -11.66 -7.16
CA ASN A 68 1.54 -11.31 -8.54
C ASN A 68 0.34 -11.48 -9.47
N ASP A 69 0.20 -10.54 -10.40
CA ASP A 69 -0.77 -10.59 -11.51
C ASP A 69 -2.25 -10.55 -11.07
N CYS A 70 -2.58 -9.99 -9.91
CA CYS A 70 -3.96 -9.85 -9.48
C CYS A 70 -4.76 -8.78 -10.25
N THR A 71 -6.08 -8.94 -10.35
CA THR A 71 -7.02 -7.87 -10.69
C THR A 71 -7.67 -7.30 -9.42
N LEU A 72 -8.25 -6.10 -9.52
CA LEU A 72 -8.94 -5.43 -8.42
C LEU A 72 -10.39 -5.14 -8.76
N GLU A 73 -11.31 -5.71 -7.98
CA GLU A 73 -12.72 -5.29 -7.88
C GLU A 73 -12.89 -4.38 -6.66
N ILE A 74 -13.60 -3.27 -6.81
CA ILE A 74 -13.95 -2.39 -5.68
C ILE A 74 -15.45 -2.38 -5.49
N LYS A 75 -15.88 -2.82 -4.30
CA LYS A 75 -17.26 -2.70 -3.84
C LYS A 75 -17.41 -1.53 -2.88
N THR A 76 -18.47 -0.76 -3.05
CA THR A 76 -18.79 0.41 -2.22
C THR A 76 -20.13 0.22 -1.52
N TYR A 77 -20.24 0.76 -0.32
CA TYR A 77 -21.45 0.69 0.48
C TYR A 77 -21.89 2.08 0.98
N PRO A 78 -23.19 2.43 0.89
CA PRO A 78 -24.28 1.61 0.35
C PRO A 78 -24.15 1.34 -1.16
N GLU A 79 -24.63 0.17 -1.59
CA GLU A 79 -24.49 -0.28 -2.99
C GLU A 79 -25.36 0.58 -3.92
N GLY A 80 -24.85 0.87 -5.13
CA GLY A 80 -25.54 1.71 -6.12
C GLY A 80 -25.52 3.22 -5.83
N ALA A 81 -24.91 3.67 -4.72
CA ALA A 81 -24.70 5.08 -4.47
C ALA A 81 -23.57 5.66 -5.35
N ASN A 82 -23.65 6.95 -5.65
CA ASN A 82 -22.62 7.66 -6.42
C ASN A 82 -21.56 8.33 -5.55
N ASP A 83 -21.88 8.58 -4.27
CA ASP A 83 -21.05 9.23 -3.26
C ASP A 83 -21.48 8.83 -1.83
N GLY A 84 -20.86 9.44 -0.82
CA GLY A 84 -21.25 9.23 0.58
C GLY A 84 -20.95 7.84 1.12
N PHE A 85 -19.97 7.15 0.51
CA PHE A 85 -19.63 5.78 0.90
C PHE A 85 -19.15 5.74 2.35
N THR A 86 -19.69 4.77 3.10
CA THR A 86 -19.35 4.58 4.52
C THR A 86 -18.42 3.39 4.73
N GLN A 87 -18.38 2.49 3.74
CA GLN A 87 -17.52 1.32 3.71
C GLN A 87 -17.15 0.99 2.27
N ILE A 88 -15.96 0.42 2.11
CA ILE A 88 -15.47 -0.13 0.84
C ILE A 88 -14.94 -1.54 1.07
N ARG A 89 -14.80 -2.28 -0.02
CA ARG A 89 -14.10 -3.55 -0.02
C ARG A 89 -13.28 -3.68 -1.29
N LEU A 90 -11.98 -3.86 -1.12
CA LEU A 90 -11.03 -4.16 -2.19
C LEU A 90 -10.95 -5.67 -2.32
N HIS A 91 -11.33 -6.20 -3.47
CA HIS A 91 -11.26 -7.61 -3.79
C HIS A 91 -10.16 -7.83 -4.79
N TYR A 92 -9.05 -8.39 -4.32
CA TYR A 92 -7.96 -8.81 -5.20
C TYR A 92 -8.24 -10.22 -5.68
N MET A 93 -8.40 -10.38 -6.99
CA MET A 93 -8.67 -11.65 -7.66
C MET A 93 -7.42 -12.11 -8.40
N ASP A 94 -7.36 -13.39 -8.76
CA ASP A 94 -6.32 -13.89 -9.65
C ASP A 94 -6.38 -13.24 -11.03
N LYS A 95 -5.33 -13.44 -11.84
CA LYS A 95 -5.16 -12.79 -13.15
C LYS A 95 -6.33 -13.01 -14.13
N ASP A 96 -7.04 -14.12 -13.95
CA ASP A 96 -8.13 -14.57 -14.80
C ASP A 96 -9.51 -14.20 -14.22
N ASP A 97 -9.54 -13.48 -13.09
CA ASP A 97 -10.76 -13.00 -12.42
C ASP A 97 -11.72 -14.12 -11.99
N LYS A 98 -11.16 -15.23 -11.49
CA LYS A 98 -11.89 -16.46 -11.13
C LYS A 98 -11.77 -16.82 -9.66
N VAL A 99 -10.61 -16.55 -9.06
CA VAL A 99 -10.31 -16.97 -7.68
C VAL A 99 -10.05 -15.74 -6.82
N PRO A 100 -10.80 -15.52 -5.73
CA PRO A 100 -10.50 -14.46 -4.78
C PRO A 100 -9.21 -14.79 -4.03
N LEU A 101 -8.24 -13.87 -4.06
CA LEU A 101 -6.97 -14.02 -3.36
C LEU A 101 -7.04 -13.39 -1.97
N VAL A 102 -7.49 -12.15 -1.90
CA VAL A 102 -7.62 -11.42 -0.63
C VAL A 102 -8.71 -10.35 -0.73
N GLY A 103 -9.60 -10.33 0.26
CA GLY A 103 -10.55 -9.25 0.47
C GLY A 103 -10.05 -8.29 1.54
N ILE A 104 -10.18 -6.98 1.32
CA ILE A 104 -9.82 -5.93 2.29
C ILE A 104 -11.00 -4.98 2.45
N GLY A 105 -11.79 -5.17 3.51
CA GLY A 105 -12.84 -4.28 3.95
C GLY A 105 -12.27 -3.09 4.72
N GLN A 106 -12.78 -1.89 4.43
CA GLN A 106 -12.37 -0.67 5.13
C GLN A 106 -13.55 0.23 5.41
N ARG A 107 -13.54 0.85 6.59
CA ARG A 107 -14.54 1.83 7.00
C ARG A 107 -13.95 2.77 8.03
N LYS A 108 -14.59 3.92 8.20
CA LYS A 108 -14.20 4.89 9.23
C LYS A 108 -14.21 4.23 10.61
N LEU A 109 -13.12 4.41 11.35
CA LEU A 109 -13.03 3.92 12.72
C LEU A 109 -14.09 4.62 13.59
N SER A 110 -14.96 3.83 14.24
CA SER A 110 -15.89 4.36 15.24
C SER A 110 -15.25 4.30 16.63
N LYS A 111 -15.69 5.19 17.54
CA LYS A 111 -15.23 5.20 18.94
C LYS A 111 -15.47 3.89 19.68
N THR A 112 -16.39 3.06 19.20
CA THR A 112 -16.79 1.78 19.81
C THR A 112 -15.97 0.58 19.34
N GLN A 113 -15.06 0.75 18.38
CA GLN A 113 -14.35 -0.35 17.71
C GLN A 113 -12.82 -0.27 17.86
N SER A 114 -12.34 0.49 18.84
CA SER A 114 -10.91 0.64 19.07
C SER A 114 -10.21 -0.71 19.34
N GLU A 115 -10.96 -1.75 19.74
CA GLU A 115 -10.42 -3.08 20.10
C GLU A 115 -11.35 -4.22 19.65
N PHE A 116 -11.69 -4.30 18.35
CA PHE A 116 -12.40 -5.49 17.86
C PHE A 116 -11.45 -6.69 17.83
N SER A 117 -11.67 -7.67 18.70
CA SER A 117 -10.93 -8.93 18.74
C SER A 117 -11.88 -10.12 18.68
N PHE A 118 -11.51 -11.16 17.94
CA PHE A 118 -12.22 -12.44 18.00
C PHE A 118 -11.84 -13.21 19.27
N GLN A 119 -12.73 -14.07 19.75
CA GLN A 119 -12.36 -15.07 20.74
C GLN A 119 -11.24 -15.96 20.18
N ASP A 120 -10.18 -16.13 20.97
CA ASP A 120 -8.95 -16.87 20.66
C ASP A 120 -8.12 -16.31 19.50
N ALA A 121 -8.27 -15.02 19.18
CA ALA A 121 -7.45 -14.36 18.18
C ALA A 121 -5.99 -14.21 18.66
N GLU A 122 -5.06 -14.46 17.74
CA GLU A 122 -3.65 -14.14 17.93
C GLU A 122 -3.42 -12.64 17.74
N THR A 123 -2.66 -12.01 18.64
CA THR A 123 -2.28 -10.60 18.49
C THR A 123 -1.05 -10.48 17.58
N ILE A 124 -1.17 -9.66 16.54
CA ILE A 124 -0.11 -9.40 15.56
C ILE A 124 0.26 -7.91 15.58
N ASN A 125 1.53 -7.58 15.36
CA ASN A 125 1.96 -6.21 15.14
C ASN A 125 2.00 -5.89 13.64
N ILE A 126 1.24 -4.89 13.20
CA ILE A 126 1.16 -4.43 11.81
C ILE A 126 1.63 -2.98 11.76
N ASN A 127 2.91 -2.76 11.43
CA ASN A 127 3.53 -1.43 11.36
C ASN A 127 3.37 -0.59 12.64
N GLY A 128 3.41 -1.22 13.81
CA GLY A 128 3.21 -0.57 15.11
C GLY A 128 1.74 -0.55 15.57
N ASN A 129 0.79 -0.92 14.71
CA ASN A 129 -0.61 -1.08 15.06
C ASN A 129 -0.88 -2.49 15.58
N LYS A 130 -1.66 -2.59 16.66
CA LYS A 130 -2.13 -3.89 17.16
C LYS A 130 -3.22 -4.42 16.23
N GLY A 131 -3.02 -5.64 15.73
CA GLY A 131 -4.00 -6.39 14.95
C GLY A 131 -4.35 -7.72 15.59
N TYR A 132 -5.47 -8.30 15.15
CA TYR A 132 -6.00 -9.56 15.64
C TYR A 132 -6.22 -10.52 14.46
N PHE A 133 -5.54 -11.66 14.51
CA PHE A 133 -5.61 -12.70 13.50
C PHE A 133 -6.37 -13.93 14.00
N LYS A 134 -7.22 -14.50 13.15
CA LYS A 134 -7.84 -15.80 13.39
C LYS A 134 -7.86 -16.61 12.10
N THR A 135 -7.23 -17.79 12.12
CA THR A 135 -7.26 -18.76 11.02
C THR A 135 -8.68 -19.25 10.77
N TYR A 136 -9.05 -19.49 9.50
CA TYR A 136 -10.28 -20.20 9.16
C TYR A 136 -10.08 -21.71 9.18
N ASP A 137 -11.14 -22.46 9.49
CA ASP A 137 -11.08 -23.92 9.49
C ASP A 137 -10.75 -24.43 8.08
N ASN A 138 -9.73 -25.29 7.99
CA ASN A 138 -9.26 -25.91 6.74
C ASN A 138 -8.80 -24.92 5.66
N ALA A 139 -8.37 -23.71 6.02
CA ALA A 139 -7.78 -22.74 5.10
C ALA A 139 -6.34 -22.36 5.49
N PRO A 140 -5.48 -22.02 4.51
CA PRO A 140 -4.15 -21.45 4.80
C PRO A 140 -4.23 -20.05 5.43
N GLY A 141 -5.32 -19.33 5.16
CA GLY A 141 -5.56 -17.96 5.60
C GLY A 141 -6.54 -17.85 6.76
N GLY A 142 -7.19 -16.71 6.86
CA GLY A 142 -8.11 -16.41 7.93
C GLY A 142 -8.66 -15.00 7.81
N ILE A 143 -8.93 -14.40 8.95
CA ILE A 143 -9.32 -13.00 9.10
C ILE A 143 -8.29 -12.25 9.95
N LEU A 144 -7.91 -11.07 9.49
CA LEU A 144 -6.99 -10.14 10.15
C LEU A 144 -7.67 -8.79 10.28
N THR A 145 -7.79 -8.27 11.49
CA THR A 145 -8.37 -6.93 11.73
C THR A 145 -7.39 -6.03 12.44
N TRP A 146 -7.36 -4.74 12.08
CA TRP A 146 -6.58 -3.73 12.78
C TRP A 146 -7.12 -2.34 12.52
N ASN A 147 -6.66 -1.39 13.33
CA ASN A 147 -6.94 0.03 13.18
C ASN A 147 -5.67 0.73 12.69
N GLN A 148 -5.78 1.54 11.64
CA GLN A 148 -4.65 2.31 11.10
C GLN A 148 -5.15 3.63 10.53
N ASP A 149 -4.50 4.74 10.90
CA ASP A 149 -4.76 6.08 10.36
C ASP A 149 -6.26 6.50 10.41
N GLY A 150 -6.99 6.11 11.47
CA GLY A 150 -8.42 6.44 11.61
C GLY A 150 -9.37 5.56 10.78
N THR A 151 -8.86 4.48 10.18
CA THR A 151 -9.61 3.50 9.40
C THR A 151 -9.56 2.14 10.12
N PHE A 152 -10.72 1.50 10.24
CA PHE A 152 -10.83 0.09 10.62
C PHE A 152 -10.63 -0.75 9.35
N VAL A 153 -9.72 -1.71 9.41
CA VAL A 153 -9.40 -2.62 8.31
C VAL A 153 -9.70 -4.05 8.71
N GLU A 154 -10.35 -4.77 7.81
CA GLU A 154 -10.58 -6.21 7.88
C GLU A 154 -10.03 -6.82 6.60
N MET A 155 -9.08 -7.74 6.73
CA MET A 155 -8.52 -8.51 5.63
C MET A 155 -8.88 -9.98 5.82
N ASP A 156 -9.41 -10.62 4.80
CA ASP A 156 -9.75 -12.03 4.83
C ASP A 156 -9.32 -12.77 3.57
N SER A 157 -9.01 -14.05 3.74
CA SER A 157 -8.54 -14.91 2.65
C SER A 157 -8.73 -16.40 2.99
N ASN A 158 -9.13 -17.17 1.97
CA ASN A 158 -9.06 -18.64 1.99
C ASN A 158 -7.89 -19.18 1.14
N THR A 159 -7.13 -18.32 0.48
CA THR A 159 -6.16 -18.72 -0.55
C THR A 159 -4.73 -18.36 -0.16
N VAL A 160 -4.49 -17.12 0.26
CA VAL A 160 -3.19 -16.71 0.82
C VAL A 160 -3.04 -17.14 2.27
N THR A 161 -1.81 -17.45 2.66
CA THR A 161 -1.41 -17.87 4.01
C THR A 161 -1.47 -16.71 5.01
N LYS A 162 -1.52 -17.04 6.31
CA LYS A 162 -1.33 -16.06 7.39
C LYS A 162 -0.10 -15.15 7.16
N GLN A 163 1.05 -15.73 6.80
CA GLN A 163 2.29 -14.97 6.63
C GLN A 163 2.18 -13.96 5.48
N GLU A 164 1.59 -14.37 4.35
CA GLU A 164 1.34 -13.48 3.23
C GLU A 164 0.35 -12.37 3.60
N MET A 165 -0.72 -12.68 4.36
CA MET A 165 -1.65 -11.66 4.86
C MET A 165 -0.93 -10.61 5.73
N ILE A 166 -0.03 -11.04 6.62
CA ILE A 166 0.77 -10.14 7.46
C ILE A 166 1.71 -9.28 6.60
N GLU A 167 2.30 -9.83 5.55
CA GLU A 167 3.15 -9.09 4.63
C GLU A 167 2.37 -8.05 3.80
N ILE A 168 1.17 -8.41 3.33
CA ILE A 168 0.26 -7.48 2.65
C ILE A 168 -0.14 -6.37 3.62
N ALA A 169 -0.61 -6.72 4.83
CA ALA A 169 -1.01 -5.75 5.85
C ALA A 169 0.14 -4.82 6.26
N GLY A 170 1.35 -5.36 6.43
CA GLY A 170 2.57 -4.60 6.71
C GLY A 170 3.02 -3.70 5.55
N SER A 171 2.44 -3.85 4.36
CA SER A 171 2.72 -2.98 3.21
C SER A 171 1.69 -1.87 2.99
N MET A 172 0.61 -1.83 3.80
CA MET A 172 -0.50 -0.91 3.63
C MET A 172 -0.12 0.54 3.90
N LYS A 173 -0.51 1.43 2.99
CA LYS A 173 -0.28 2.88 3.10
C LYS A 173 -1.55 3.64 2.77
N VAL A 174 -1.72 4.81 3.38
CA VAL A 174 -2.78 5.74 3.00
C VAL A 174 -2.53 6.18 1.55
N PHE A 175 -3.53 6.02 0.70
CA PHE A 175 -3.52 6.53 -0.67
C PHE A 175 -3.45 8.06 -0.63
N LYS A 176 -2.49 8.64 -1.36
CA LYS A 176 -2.20 10.09 -1.38
C LYS A 176 -2.32 10.65 -2.78
#